data_AF-A0A7A6W500-F1
#
_entry.id   AF-A0A7A6W500-F1
#
_cell.length_a   1.000
_cell.length_b   1.000
_cell.length_c   1.000
_cell.angle_alpha   90.00
_cell.angle_beta   90.00
_cell.angle_gamma   90.00
#
_symmetry.space_group_name_H-M   'P 1'
#
loop_
_entity.id
_entity.type
_entity.pdbx_description
1 polymer ?
#
loop_
_entity_poly.entity_id
_entity_poly.type
_entity_poly.pdbx_seq_one_letter_code
_entity_poly.pdbx_strand_id
1 'polypeptide(L)'
;AHIIQKPDEKPSVAIVMKSVPGTGKGTTVKPLLQILGQYAAHINGAGHISGRFNSILANKLLVFADEVTIHKPSEADRLKAIISEPTFNLERKGIDAEPMPNFARLIFASNSTQV
;
A
#
# COMPACT_ATOMS: atom_id res chain seq x y z
N ALA A 1 15.06 5.74 -4.95
CA ALA A 1 15.48 7.15 -4.90
C ALA A 1 14.29 8.09 -4.69
N HIS A 2 13.27 8.08 -5.58
CA HIS A 2 12.17 9.05 -5.57
C HIS A 2 11.47 9.25 -4.22
N ILE A 3 11.09 8.18 -3.51
CA ILE A 3 10.42 8.28 -2.20
C ILE A 3 11.21 9.08 -1.15
N ILE A 4 12.54 9.11 -1.26
CA ILE A 4 13.43 9.84 -0.35
C ILE A 4 13.63 11.28 -0.83
N GLN A 5 13.83 11.47 -2.15
CA GLN A 5 14.15 12.78 -2.72
C GLN A 5 12.93 13.69 -2.94
N LYS A 6 11.77 13.08 -3.17
CA LYS A 6 10.49 13.72 -3.49
C LYS A 6 9.35 13.02 -2.70
N PRO A 7 9.36 13.09 -1.36
CA PRO A 7 8.40 12.36 -0.53
C PRO A 7 6.95 12.85 -0.74
N ASP A 8 6.79 14.13 -1.03
CA ASP A 8 5.56 14.89 -1.26
C ASP A 8 4.97 14.74 -2.69
N GLU A 9 5.72 14.18 -3.63
CA GLU A 9 5.20 13.86 -4.96
C GLU A 9 4.71 12.40 -5.00
N LYS A 10 3.40 12.19 -5.10
CA LYS A 10 2.81 10.84 -5.24
C LYS A 10 2.96 10.33 -6.68
N PRO A 11 3.70 9.22 -6.93
CA PRO A 11 3.66 8.54 -8.21
C PRO A 11 2.36 7.73 -8.32
N SER A 12 1.65 7.85 -9.45
CA SER A 12 0.41 7.10 -9.73
C SER A 12 0.65 5.66 -10.18
N VAL A 13 1.67 5.00 -9.61
CA VAL A 13 2.09 3.63 -9.96
C VAL A 13 2.32 2.80 -8.70
N ALA A 14 2.11 1.50 -8.83
CA ALA A 14 2.46 0.52 -7.80
C ALA A 14 3.48 -0.48 -8.33
N ILE A 15 4.30 -1.02 -7.42
CA ILE A 15 5.24 -2.10 -7.74
C ILE A 15 4.58 -3.43 -7.35
N VAL A 16 4.63 -4.40 -8.25
CA VAL A 16 4.15 -5.77 -7.99
C VAL A 16 5.33 -6.72 -8.05
N MET A 17 5.59 -7.42 -6.94
CA MET A 17 6.61 -8.44 -6.80
C MET A 17 5.95 -9.82 -6.89
N LYS A 18 6.09 -10.47 -8.04
CA LYS A 18 5.56 -11.81 -8.29
C LYS A 18 6.69 -12.84 -8.25
N SER A 19 6.62 -13.77 -7.30
CA SER A 19 7.60 -14.84 -7.17
C SER A 19 7.09 -15.94 -6.23
N VAL A 20 7.72 -17.11 -6.28
CA VAL A 20 7.47 -18.18 -5.31
C VAL A 20 7.88 -17.75 -3.89
N PRO A 21 7.30 -18.36 -2.83
CA PRO A 21 7.73 -18.13 -1.45
C PRO A 21 9.25 -18.35 -1.27
N GLY A 22 9.86 -17.66 -0.30
CA GLY A 22 11.29 -17.83 0.01
C GLY A 22 12.28 -17.09 -0.91
N THR A 23 11.79 -16.25 -1.83
CA THR A 23 12.63 -15.51 -2.81
C THR A 23 13.11 -14.14 -2.33
N GLY A 24 12.91 -13.82 -1.04
CA GLY A 24 13.44 -12.60 -0.44
C GLY A 24 12.64 -11.32 -0.69
N LYS A 25 11.38 -11.39 -1.14
CA LYS A 25 10.52 -10.20 -1.36
C LYS A 25 10.48 -9.27 -0.14
N GLY A 26 10.13 -9.81 1.03
CA GLY A 26 10.15 -9.06 2.29
C GLY A 26 11.55 -8.57 2.67
N THR A 27 12.59 -9.39 2.43
CA THR A 27 13.99 -9.02 2.71
C THR A 27 14.43 -7.80 1.89
N THR A 28 14.03 -7.70 0.63
CA THR A 28 14.32 -6.55 -0.24
C THR A 28 13.66 -5.27 0.24
N VAL A 29 12.43 -5.35 0.77
CA VAL A 29 11.66 -4.17 1.19
C VAL A 29 11.98 -3.76 2.63
N LYS A 30 12.43 -4.70 3.48
CA LYS A 30 12.71 -4.47 4.91
C LYS A 30 13.62 -3.27 5.20
N PRO A 31 14.74 -3.03 4.50
CA PRO A 31 15.56 -1.85 4.74
C PRO A 31 14.79 -0.53 4.50
N LEU A 32 13.94 -0.47 3.48
CA LEU A 32 13.12 0.72 3.20
C LEU A 32 12.08 0.95 4.30
N LEU A 33 11.45 -0.11 4.82
CA LEU A 33 10.54 -0.01 5.95
C LEU A 33 11.25 0.56 7.19
N GLN A 34 12.48 0.12 7.46
CA GLN A 34 13.28 0.59 8.58
C GLN A 34 13.72 2.06 8.42
N ILE A 35 14.16 2.45 7.23
CA ILE A 35 14.56 3.84 6.93
C ILE A 35 13.38 4.80 7.11
N LEU A 36 12.18 4.40 6.69
CA LEU A 36 10.99 5.25 6.74
C LEU A 36 10.27 5.20 8.10
N GLY A 37 10.54 4.20 8.94
CA GLY A 37 9.97 4.07 10.27
C GLY A 37 8.44 4.17 10.26
N GLN A 38 7.89 5.11 11.05
CA GLN A 38 6.44 5.34 11.16
C GLN A 38 5.74 5.74 9.85
N TYR A 39 6.50 6.20 8.86
CA TYR A 39 6.00 6.57 7.53
C TYR A 39 5.92 5.36 6.59
N ALA A 40 6.29 4.17 7.04
CA ALA A 40 6.08 2.93 6.33
C ALA A 40 5.19 1.96 7.10
N ALA A 41 4.47 1.12 6.37
CA ALA A 41 3.69 0.03 6.93
C ALA A 41 3.97 -1.27 6.16
N HIS A 42 4.02 -2.38 6.91
CA HIS A 42 3.98 -3.72 6.36
C HIS A 42 2.67 -4.38 6.82
N ILE A 43 1.90 -4.88 5.86
CA ILE A 43 0.63 -5.57 6.09
C ILE A 43 0.57 -6.86 5.30
N ASN A 44 -0.29 -7.77 5.73
CA ASN A 44 -0.62 -9.00 5.01
C ASN A 44 -1.98 -8.84 4.32
N GLY A 45 -2.03 -9.17 3.03
CA GLY A 45 -3.20 -9.05 2.18
C GLY A 45 -3.58 -7.61 1.79
N ALA A 46 -4.51 -7.48 0.84
CA ALA A 46 -4.99 -6.19 0.35
C ALA A 46 -6.11 -5.57 1.20
N GLY A 47 -6.77 -6.35 2.06
CA GLY A 47 -7.97 -5.93 2.79
C GLY A 47 -7.77 -4.74 3.73
N HIS A 48 -6.56 -4.52 4.25
CA HIS A 48 -6.26 -3.34 5.08
C HIS A 48 -6.18 -2.03 4.27
N ILE A 49 -6.02 -2.12 2.95
CA ILE A 49 -6.00 -0.98 2.01
C ILE A 49 -7.37 -0.84 1.35
N SER A 50 -7.93 -1.94 0.84
CA SER A 50 -9.17 -1.98 0.04
C SER A 50 -10.45 -2.05 0.89
N GLY A 51 -10.30 -2.32 2.18
CA GLY A 51 -11.40 -2.41 3.15
C GLY A 51 -11.98 -1.05 3.53
N ARG A 52 -13.07 -1.10 4.31
CA ARG A 52 -13.72 0.12 4.82
C ARG A 52 -12.80 0.91 5.75
N PHE A 53 -12.18 0.23 6.72
CA PHE A 53 -11.28 0.88 7.66
C PHE A 53 -9.85 0.83 7.13
N ASN A 54 -9.34 1.98 6.71
CA ASN A 54 -8.10 2.12 5.95
C ASN A 54 -7.07 3.01 6.66
N SER A 55 -7.15 3.10 7.98
CA SER A 55 -6.27 3.92 8.82
C SER A 55 -4.78 3.63 8.68
N ILE A 56 -4.43 2.45 8.16
CA ILE A 56 -3.05 2.08 7.85
C ILE A 56 -2.42 3.01 6.80
N LEU A 57 -3.21 3.56 5.88
CA LEU A 57 -2.75 4.48 4.82
C LEU A 57 -2.42 5.87 5.37
N ALA A 58 -2.94 6.20 6.55
CA ALA A 58 -2.73 7.52 7.13
C ALA A 58 -1.25 7.76 7.46
N ASN A 59 -0.76 8.91 7.00
CA ASN A 59 0.60 9.41 7.21
C ASN A 59 1.68 8.41 6.75
N LYS A 60 1.47 7.78 5.58
CA LYS A 60 2.43 6.84 4.98
C LYS A 60 3.02 7.36 3.67
N LEU A 61 4.32 7.12 3.51
CA LEU A 61 5.06 7.25 2.26
C LEU A 61 5.20 5.91 1.54
N LEU A 62 5.22 4.80 2.28
CA LEU A 62 5.31 3.44 1.75
C LEU A 62 4.34 2.50 2.46
N VAL A 63 3.62 1.69 1.69
CA VAL A 63 2.90 0.54 2.22
C VAL A 63 3.31 -0.69 1.42
N PHE A 64 3.89 -1.66 2.13
CA PHE A 64 4.19 -2.97 1.59
C PHE A 64 3.09 -3.94 2.02
N ALA A 65 2.40 -4.52 1.05
CA ALA A 65 1.38 -5.54 1.27
C ALA A 65 1.90 -6.88 0.76
N ASP A 66 2.18 -7.80 1.67
CA ASP A 66 2.61 -9.16 1.35
C ASP A 66 1.41 -10.11 1.22
N GLU A 67 1.61 -11.24 0.54
CA GLU A 67 0.58 -12.28 0.35
C GLU A 67 -0.73 -11.76 -0.26
N VAL A 68 -0.63 -10.77 -1.14
CA VAL A 68 -1.80 -10.12 -1.74
C VAL A 68 -2.51 -11.09 -2.68
N THR A 69 -3.80 -11.29 -2.41
CA THR A 69 -4.73 -12.00 -3.27
C THR A 69 -5.95 -11.11 -3.47
N ILE A 70 -6.32 -10.83 -4.71
CA ILE A 70 -7.54 -10.09 -5.03
C ILE A 70 -8.67 -11.08 -5.13
N HIS A 71 -9.68 -10.94 -4.28
CA HIS A 71 -10.83 -11.85 -4.27
C HIS A 71 -12.03 -11.31 -5.04
N LYS A 72 -12.12 -9.98 -5.23
CA LYS A 72 -13.29 -9.31 -5.81
C LYS A 72 -12.86 -8.22 -6.79
N PRO A 73 -13.57 -8.00 -7.90
CA PRO A 73 -13.29 -6.87 -8.81
C PRO A 73 -13.32 -5.51 -8.10
N SER A 74 -14.24 -5.33 -7.14
CA SER A 74 -14.34 -4.09 -6.35
C SER A 74 -13.12 -3.82 -5.45
N GLU A 75 -12.39 -4.86 -5.04
CA GLU A 75 -11.11 -4.70 -4.33
C GLU A 75 -10.03 -4.16 -5.26
N ALA A 76 -9.93 -4.70 -6.48
CA ALA A 76 -9.01 -4.20 -7.50
C ALA A 76 -9.28 -2.74 -7.84
N ASP A 77 -10.55 -2.37 -8.01
CA ASP A 77 -10.91 -0.99 -8.37
C ASP A 77 -10.59 0.00 -7.26
N ARG A 78 -10.78 -0.39 -5.99
CA ARG A 78 -10.35 0.42 -4.84
C ARG A 78 -8.83 0.57 -4.78
N LEU A 79 -8.09 -0.51 -5.00
CA LEU A 79 -6.62 -0.45 -5.05
C LEU A 79 -6.16 0.49 -6.17
N LYS A 80 -6.74 0.40 -7.37
CA LYS A 80 -6.45 1.31 -8.48
C LYS A 80 -6.69 2.77 -8.09
N ALA A 81 -7.82 3.07 -7.45
CA ALA A 81 -8.12 4.41 -6.97
C ALA A 81 -7.09 4.90 -5.94
N ILE A 82 -6.72 4.08 -4.94
CA ILE A 82 -5.68 4.47 -3.97
C ILE A 82 -4.31 4.68 -4.64
N ILE A 83 -4.02 3.98 -5.75
CA ILE A 83 -2.79 4.16 -6.50
C ILE A 83 -2.81 5.46 -7.31
N SER A 84 -3.92 5.79 -7.97
CA SER A 84 -4.01 6.96 -8.86
C SER A 84 -4.27 8.26 -8.14
N GLU A 85 -5.16 8.24 -7.13
CA GLU A 85 -5.74 9.47 -6.57
C GLU A 85 -4.82 10.16 -5.57
N PRO A 86 -4.73 11.51 -5.63
CA PRO A 86 -3.93 12.31 -4.70
C PRO A 86 -4.57 12.46 -3.33
N THR A 87 -5.84 12.07 -3.18
CA THR A 87 -6.59 12.09 -1.92
C THR A 87 -7.37 10.79 -1.77
N PHE A 88 -7.70 10.45 -0.53
CA PHE A 88 -8.59 9.33 -0.21
C PHE A 88 -9.45 9.69 1.00
N ASN A 89 -10.61 9.04 1.12
CA ASN A 89 -11.41 9.14 2.32
C ASN A 89 -10.83 8.21 3.38
N LEU A 90 -10.36 8.81 4.46
CA LEU A 90 -9.83 8.11 5.61
C LEU A 90 -10.98 7.72 6.54
N GLU A 91 -11.21 6.42 6.66
CA GLU A 91 -12.22 5.85 7.52
C GLU A 91 -11.55 5.15 8.71
N ARG A 92 -11.76 5.69 9.91
CA ARG A 92 -11.34 5.08 11.18
C ARG A 92 -12.56 4.51 11.88
N LYS A 93 -12.34 3.47 12.70
CA LYS A 93 -13.45 2.83 13.42
C LYS A 93 -14.04 3.80 14.45
N GLY A 94 -15.33 4.08 14.31
CA GLY A 94 -16.06 4.97 15.22
C GLY A 94 -15.77 6.47 15.03
N ILE A 95 -15.20 6.85 13.89
CA ILE A 95 -14.91 8.25 13.53
C ILE A 95 -15.46 8.49 12.13
N ASP A 96 -16.01 9.68 11.91
CA ASP A 96 -16.50 10.08 10.58
C ASP A 96 -15.38 10.10 9.55
N ALA A 97 -15.74 9.79 8.30
CA ALA A 97 -14.80 9.78 7.20
C ALA A 97 -14.33 11.21 6.90
N GLU A 98 -13.03 11.39 6.72
CA GLU A 98 -12.44 12.68 6.35
C GLU A 98 -11.55 12.54 5.10
N PRO A 99 -11.52 13.55 4.21
CA PRO A 99 -10.60 13.54 3.09
C PRO A 99 -9.16 13.74 3.59
N MET A 100 -8.24 12.91 3.10
CA MET A 100 -6.83 12.97 3.46
C MET A 100 -5.93 12.96 2.20
N PRO A 101 -4.86 13.77 2.16
CA PRO A 101 -3.83 13.66 1.14
C PRO A 101 -3.15 12.28 1.13
N ASN A 102 -2.87 11.77 -0.07
CA ASN A 102 -2.24 10.49 -0.30
C ASN A 102 -0.83 10.70 -0.85
N PHE A 103 0.19 10.32 -0.07
CA PHE A 103 1.58 10.29 -0.52
C PHE A 103 2.16 8.87 -0.54
N ALA A 104 1.30 7.87 -0.27
CA ALA A 104 1.71 6.49 -0.15
C ALA A 104 2.01 5.89 -1.53
N ARG A 105 3.18 5.24 -1.62
CA ARG A 105 3.55 4.31 -2.69
C ARG A 105 3.22 2.90 -2.23
N LEU A 106 2.65 2.10 -3.12
CA LEU A 106 2.27 0.73 -2.82
C LEU A 106 3.24 -0.26 -3.47
N ILE A 107 3.69 -1.23 -2.67
CA ILE A 107 4.40 -2.41 -3.14
C ILE A 107 3.55 -3.62 -2.74
N PHE A 108 3.13 -4.40 -3.72
CA PHE A 108 2.40 -5.65 -3.52
C PHE A 108 3.32 -6.82 -3.75
N ALA A 109 3.36 -7.77 -2.84
CA ALA A 109 3.97 -9.07 -3.05
C ALA A 109 2.85 -10.12 -3.16
N SER A 110 2.91 -10.94 -4.21
CA SER A 110 1.95 -12.04 -4.38
C SER A 110 2.68 -13.31 -4.80
N ASN A 111 2.20 -14.43 -4.25
CA ASN A 111 2.61 -15.77 -4.61
C ASN A 111 1.65 -16.38 -5.66
N SER A 112 0.57 -15.68 -6.02
CA SER A 112 -0.43 -16.13 -6.98
C SER A 112 -0.02 -15.81 -8.42
N THR A 113 -0.46 -16.62 -9.38
CA THR A 113 -0.33 -16.33 -10.81
C THR A 113 -1.26 -15.19 -11.26
N GLN A 114 -2.31 -14.89 -10.50
CA GLN A 114 -3.17 -13.71 -10.69
C GLN A 114 -2.83 -12.62 -9.68
N VAL A 115 -2.55 -11.42 -10.19
CA VAL A 115 -2.51 -10.17 -9.43
C VAL A 115 -3.60 -9.26 -9.98
#